data_AF-A0A1Q7RHJ8-F1
#
_entry.id   AF-A0A1Q7RHJ8-F1
#
_cell.length_a   1.000
_cell.length_b   1.000
_cell.length_c   1.000
_cell.angle_alpha   90.00
_cell.angle_beta   90.00
_cell.angle_gamma   90.00
#
_symmetry.space_group_name_H-M   'P 1'
#
loop_
_entity.id
_entity.type
_entity.pdbx_description
1 polymer ?
#
loop_
_entity_poly.entity_id
_entity_poly.type
_entity_poly.pdbx_seq_one_letter_code
_entity_poly.pdbx_strand_id
1 'polypeptide(L)'
;MIAGVDDPITGHDNLRLAMARVSRQDVCILVAHTPDIVGNLGNWDIDLVLAGHTHGGQVRLPLVGALYIPYGSRDHLEGWFDVPPGVRLHVSRGLGWSWFPVRFLCRPTIDVITLRTGPPPGQRVSRSIIGQS
;
A
#
# COMPACT_ATOMS: atom_id res chain seq x y z
N MET A 1 1.53 7.62 -14.52
CA MET A 1 2.89 7.05 -14.45
C MET A 1 2.94 5.95 -13.39
N ILE A 2 3.79 4.93 -13.57
CA ILE A 2 4.10 3.93 -12.54
C ILE A 2 5.57 4.09 -12.15
N ALA A 3 5.84 4.22 -10.86
CA ALA A 3 7.18 4.25 -10.28
C ALA A 3 7.36 3.04 -9.35
N GLY A 4 8.60 2.57 -9.18
CA GLY A 4 8.92 1.41 -8.36
C GLY A 4 10.04 1.70 -7.38
N VAL A 5 9.89 1.25 -6.15
CA VAL A 5 10.94 1.25 -5.12
C VAL A 5 11.04 -0.12 -4.48
N ASP A 6 12.24 -0.47 -4.02
CA ASP A 6 12.48 -1.74 -3.33
C ASP A 6 12.09 -1.63 -1.84
N ASP A 7 12.99 -1.99 -0.92
CA ASP A 7 12.69 -2.08 0.50
C ASP A 7 13.28 -0.92 1.32
N PRO A 8 12.46 -0.11 2.01
CA PRO A 8 12.93 0.92 2.94
C PRO A 8 13.61 0.34 4.17
N ILE A 9 13.27 -0.88 4.57
CA ILE A 9 13.87 -1.54 5.74
C ILE A 9 15.36 -1.84 5.46
N THR A 10 15.71 -2.16 4.22
CA THR A 10 17.11 -2.36 3.81
C THR A 10 17.76 -1.09 3.24
N GLY A 11 17.03 0.03 3.17
CA GLY A 11 17.50 1.30 2.60
C GLY A 11 17.69 1.30 1.08
N HIS A 12 16.98 0.42 0.36
CA HIS A 12 17.03 0.33 -1.11
C HIS A 12 15.85 1.04 -1.79
N ASP A 13 15.03 1.76 -1.04
CA ASP A 13 13.87 2.53 -1.48
C ASP A 13 14.25 3.90 -2.05
N ASN A 14 15.04 3.96 -3.12
CA ASN A 14 15.49 5.25 -3.69
C ASN A 14 14.34 6.03 -4.37
N LEU A 15 13.48 6.66 -3.58
CA LEU A 15 12.34 7.47 -3.99
C LEU A 15 12.76 8.62 -4.90
N ARG A 16 13.89 9.27 -4.59
CA ARG A 16 14.37 10.39 -5.41
C ARG A 16 14.66 9.95 -6.85
N LEU A 17 15.27 8.78 -7.03
CA LEU A 17 15.53 8.23 -8.35
C LEU A 17 14.22 7.79 -9.03
N ALA A 18 13.35 7.12 -8.30
CA ALA A 18 12.06 6.63 -8.82
C ALA A 18 11.14 7.78 -9.28
N MET A 19 11.17 8.90 -8.56
CA MET A 19 10.32 10.07 -8.82
C MET A 19 10.97 11.09 -9.77
N ALA A 20 12.22 10.92 -10.18
CA ALA A 20 12.97 11.92 -10.96
C ALA A 20 12.34 12.32 -12.29
N ARG A 21 11.46 11.47 -12.86
CA ARG A 21 10.75 11.70 -14.13
C ARG A 21 9.25 11.89 -13.96
N VAL A 22 8.74 11.85 -12.74
CA VAL A 22 7.30 12.03 -12.48
C VAL A 22 6.98 13.52 -12.56
N SER A 23 6.05 13.87 -13.46
CA SER A 23 5.52 15.23 -13.54
C SER A 23 4.33 15.38 -12.59
N ARG A 24 4.10 16.59 -12.06
CA ARG A 24 2.95 16.88 -11.17
C ARG A 24 1.59 16.79 -11.86
N GLN A 25 1.56 16.65 -13.20
CA GLN A 25 0.34 16.59 -13.99
C GLN A 25 -0.12 15.14 -14.23
N ASP A 26 0.75 14.16 -13.94
CA ASP A 26 0.46 12.75 -14.12
C ASP A 26 -0.13 12.16 -12.84
N VAL A 27 -1.13 11.29 -12.99
CA VAL A 27 -1.49 10.37 -11.89
C VAL A 27 -0.31 9.44 -11.64
N CYS A 28 0.24 9.42 -10.43
CA CYS A 28 1.39 8.61 -10.07
C CYS A 28 1.00 7.44 -9.16
N ILE A 29 1.36 6.23 -9.59
CA ILE A 29 1.22 4.99 -8.83
C ILE A 29 2.62 4.53 -8.43
N LEU A 30 2.88 4.48 -7.13
CA LEU A 30 4.10 3.89 -6.59
C LEU A 30 3.86 2.41 -6.27
N VAL A 31 4.74 1.55 -6.75
CA VAL A 31 4.82 0.15 -6.31
C VAL A 31 6.01 0.03 -5.36
N ALA A 32 5.77 -0.41 -4.14
CA ALA A 32 6.79 -0.54 -3.11
C ALA A 32 6.80 -1.96 -2.53
N HIS A 33 7.96 -2.41 -2.03
CA HIS A 33 8.03 -3.70 -1.38
C HIS A 33 7.15 -3.73 -0.11
N THR A 34 7.29 -2.71 0.74
CA THR A 34 6.67 -2.66 2.07
C THR A 34 5.75 -1.43 2.22
N PRO A 35 4.75 -1.49 3.11
CA PRO A 35 3.92 -0.33 3.41
C PRO A 35 4.67 0.78 4.16
N ASP A 36 5.82 0.49 4.77
CA ASP A 36 6.62 1.46 5.54
C ASP A 36 7.06 2.67 4.71
N ILE A 37 7.10 2.53 3.38
CA ILE A 37 7.42 3.62 2.45
C ILE A 37 6.55 4.86 2.67
N VAL A 38 5.36 4.71 3.27
CA VAL A 38 4.46 5.84 3.58
C VAL A 38 5.09 6.87 4.50
N GLY A 39 6.03 6.47 5.37
CA GLY A 39 6.78 7.39 6.22
C GLY A 39 7.77 8.29 5.46
N ASN A 40 8.16 7.89 4.24
CA ASN A 40 9.19 8.54 3.44
C ASN A 40 8.65 9.32 2.23
N LEU A 41 7.32 9.34 2.02
CA LEU A 41 6.72 9.98 0.82
C LEU A 41 6.95 11.49 0.76
N GLY A 42 7.13 12.16 1.91
CA GLY A 42 7.34 13.61 1.97
C GLY A 42 6.28 14.38 1.19
N ASN A 43 6.73 15.21 0.23
CA ASN A 43 5.88 16.02 -0.65
C ASN A 43 5.90 15.53 -2.11
N TRP A 44 6.26 14.26 -2.34
CA TRP A 44 6.22 13.69 -3.68
C TRP A 44 4.77 13.59 -4.17
N ASP A 45 4.54 13.94 -5.44
CA ASP A 45 3.22 13.84 -6.06
C ASP A 45 2.89 12.37 -6.37
N ILE A 46 2.32 11.67 -5.39
CA ILE A 46 1.94 10.26 -5.44
C ILE A 46 0.47 10.14 -5.07
N ASP A 47 -0.34 9.52 -5.93
CA ASP A 47 -1.78 9.36 -5.70
C ASP A 47 -2.12 8.01 -5.06
N LEU A 48 -1.34 6.98 -5.40
CA LEU A 48 -1.58 5.60 -5.01
C LEU A 48 -0.27 4.88 -4.73
N VAL A 49 -0.20 4.17 -3.61
CA VAL A 49 0.86 3.22 -3.26
C VAL A 49 0.28 1.81 -3.26
N LEU A 50 0.93 0.90 -3.97
CA LEU A 50 0.67 -0.53 -3.94
C LEU A 50 1.84 -1.22 -3.24
N ALA A 51 1.58 -1.85 -2.11
CA ALA A 51 2.58 -2.49 -1.27
C ALA A 51 2.28 -3.96 -0.96
N GLY A 52 3.30 -4.70 -0.55
CA GLY A 52 3.21 -6.09 -0.13
C GLY A 52 3.93 -6.34 1.19
N HIS A 53 4.81 -7.34 1.20
CA HIS A 53 5.70 -7.73 2.31
C HIS A 53 5.02 -8.31 3.56
N THR A 54 3.83 -7.85 3.93
CA THR A 54 3.17 -8.24 5.19
C THR A 54 2.68 -9.69 5.20
N HIS A 55 2.42 -10.25 4.01
CA HIS A 55 1.73 -11.51 3.81
C HIS A 55 0.40 -11.64 4.58
N GLY A 56 -0.20 -10.52 5.03
CA GLY A 56 -1.34 -10.49 5.95
C GLY A 56 -1.06 -11.18 7.30
N GLY A 57 0.19 -11.16 7.75
CA GLY A 57 0.68 -11.83 8.96
C GLY A 57 0.98 -13.33 8.80
N GLN A 58 0.69 -13.90 7.62
CA GLN A 58 0.95 -15.29 7.20
C GLN A 58 0.30 -16.41 8.04
N VAL A 59 0.44 -16.39 9.37
CA VAL A 59 -0.17 -17.32 10.34
C VAL A 59 -1.00 -16.50 11.32
N ARG A 60 -2.31 -16.75 11.33
CA ARG A 60 -3.25 -16.10 12.24
C ARG A 60 -3.88 -17.13 13.16
N LEU A 61 -4.00 -16.81 14.45
CA LEU A 61 -4.71 -17.65 15.41
C LEU A 61 -6.10 -17.07 15.71
N PRO A 62 -7.09 -17.91 16.03
CA PRO A 62 -8.37 -17.44 16.54
C PRO A 62 -8.15 -16.51 17.74
N LEU A 63 -8.89 -15.40 17.80
CA LEU A 63 -8.87 -14.38 18.88
C LEU A 63 -7.56 -13.56 19.03
N VAL A 64 -6.40 -14.09 18.62
CA VAL A 64 -5.09 -13.40 18.75
C VAL A 64 -4.73 -12.61 17.49
N GLY A 65 -5.17 -13.07 16.31
CA GLY A 65 -4.79 -12.45 15.04
C GLY A 65 -3.42 -12.91 14.55
N ALA A 66 -2.67 -12.04 13.87
CA ALA A 66 -1.38 -12.37 13.27
C ALA A 66 -0.33 -12.71 14.34
N LEU A 67 0.29 -13.89 14.23
CA LEU A 67 1.34 -14.33 15.15
C LEU A 67 2.65 -13.59 14.93
N TYR A 68 2.91 -13.23 13.68
CA TYR A 68 4.06 -12.44 13.28
C TYR A 68 3.59 -11.27 12.41
N ILE A 69 4.16 -10.10 12.68
CA ILE A 69 3.94 -8.88 11.93
C ILE A 69 5.33 -8.37 11.59
N PRO A 70 5.70 -8.24 10.29
CA PRO A 70 6.97 -7.65 9.92
C PRO A 70 7.13 -6.25 10.52
N TYR A 71 8.37 -5.86 10.78
CA TYR A 71 8.67 -4.55 11.35
C TYR A 71 8.04 -3.42 10.52
N GLY A 72 7.51 -2.40 11.20
CA GLY A 72 6.82 -1.23 10.62
C GLY A 72 5.47 -1.50 9.95
N SER A 73 5.12 -2.76 9.68
CA SER A 73 3.87 -3.12 8.99
C SER A 73 2.64 -3.24 9.90
N ARG A 74 2.75 -2.88 11.18
CA ARG A 74 1.70 -3.13 12.20
C ARG A 74 0.40 -2.40 11.89
N ASP A 75 0.49 -1.18 11.38
CA ASP A 75 -0.68 -0.35 11.09
C ASP A 75 -1.27 -0.64 9.71
N HIS A 76 -0.54 -1.38 8.86
CA HIS A 76 -0.86 -1.57 7.44
C HIS A 76 -0.72 -3.04 7.04
N LEU A 77 -1.45 -3.93 7.70
CA LEU A 77 -1.33 -5.38 7.47
C LEU A 77 -1.92 -5.84 6.12
N GLU A 78 -3.11 -5.35 5.75
CA GLU A 78 -3.79 -5.72 4.49
C GLU A 78 -4.91 -4.75 4.17
N GLY A 79 -5.19 -4.57 2.88
CA GLY A 79 -6.33 -3.77 2.41
C GLY A 79 -5.99 -2.30 2.14
N TRP A 80 -7.03 -1.47 2.15
CA TRP A 80 -6.95 -0.05 1.77
C TRP A 80 -6.78 0.86 2.97
N PHE A 81 -5.90 1.85 2.84
CA PHE A 81 -5.63 2.87 3.84
C PHE A 81 -5.53 4.25 3.16
N ASP A 82 -5.91 5.30 3.89
CA ASP A 82 -5.64 6.68 3.52
C ASP A 82 -4.49 7.18 4.39
N VAL A 83 -3.38 7.57 3.77
CA VAL A 83 -2.18 8.04 4.50
C VAL A 83 -1.90 9.51 4.18
N PRO A 84 -1.43 10.30 5.17
CA PRO A 84 -1.00 11.68 4.91
C PRO A 84 0.09 11.75 3.83
N PRO A 85 0.12 12.81 3.00
CA PRO A 85 -0.77 13.97 3.00
C PRO A 85 -2.07 13.82 2.16
N GLY A 86 -2.50 12.60 1.84
CA GLY A 86 -3.70 12.35 1.02
C GLY A 86 -3.53 11.25 -0.02
N VAL A 87 -2.60 10.32 0.24
CA VAL A 87 -2.23 9.22 -0.65
C VAL A 87 -3.05 8.00 -0.27
N ARG A 88 -3.52 7.24 -1.26
CA ARG A 88 -4.14 5.93 -0.99
C ARG A 88 -3.08 4.84 -0.97
N LEU A 89 -3.10 3.99 0.04
CA LEU A 89 -2.27 2.79 0.15
C LEU A 89 -3.15 1.55 -0.01
N HIS A 90 -2.70 0.58 -0.80
CA HIS A 90 -3.25 -0.79 -0.80
C HIS A 90 -2.15 -1.78 -0.46
N VAL A 91 -2.38 -2.61 0.56
CA VAL A 91 -1.46 -3.66 0.99
C VAL A 91 -2.03 -5.02 0.62
N SER A 92 -1.35 -5.71 -0.30
CA SER A 92 -1.72 -7.06 -0.71
C SER A 92 -1.16 -8.12 0.24
N ARG A 93 -1.93 -9.18 0.51
CA ARG A 93 -1.43 -10.38 1.20
C ARG A 93 -0.50 -11.20 0.29
N GLY A 94 -0.60 -11.02 -1.02
CA GLY A 94 0.14 -11.75 -2.03
C GLY A 94 -0.10 -13.26 -2.04
N LEU A 95 0.59 -13.93 -2.96
CA LEU A 95 0.52 -15.38 -3.15
C LEU A 95 1.58 -16.16 -2.37
N GLY A 96 2.78 -15.57 -2.25
CA GLY A 96 3.95 -16.22 -1.67
C GLY A 96 3.92 -16.32 -0.15
N TRP A 97 5.08 -16.54 0.43
CA TRP A 97 5.29 -16.63 1.87
C TRP A 97 6.65 -16.01 2.19
N SER A 98 6.89 -15.79 3.48
CA SER A 98 8.17 -15.30 4.00
C SER A 98 9.13 -16.49 4.18
N TRP A 99 9.74 -16.67 5.35
CA TRP A 99 10.72 -17.75 5.58
C TRP A 99 10.16 -19.17 5.51
N PHE A 100 8.94 -19.37 6.02
CA PHE A 100 8.29 -20.69 6.05
C PHE A 100 7.14 -20.76 5.05
N PRO A 101 7.00 -21.86 4.28
CA PRO A 101 5.92 -22.05 3.30
C PRO A 101 4.60 -22.45 3.97
N VAL A 102 4.18 -21.73 5.00
CA VAL A 102 2.98 -22.03 5.77
C VAL A 102 2.04 -20.82 5.78
N ARG A 103 0.75 -21.07 5.58
CA ARG A 103 -0.30 -20.08 5.76
C ARG A 103 -1.44 -20.71 6.54
N PHE A 104 -1.85 -20.06 7.63
CA PHE A 104 -2.94 -20.55 8.49
C PHE A 104 -3.88 -19.40 8.83
N LEU A 105 -5.18 -19.58 8.58
CA LEU A 105 -6.21 -18.55 8.69
C LEU A 105 -5.85 -17.22 7.98
N CYS A 106 -5.03 -17.29 6.92
CA CYS A 106 -4.53 -16.18 6.14
C CYS A 106 -4.54 -16.57 4.66
N ARG A 107 -5.68 -16.40 3.99
CA ARG A 107 -5.86 -16.78 2.57
C ARG A 107 -4.97 -15.91 1.67
N PRO A 108 -4.22 -16.49 0.71
CA PRO A 108 -3.54 -15.73 -0.34
C PRO A 108 -4.50 -14.90 -1.18
N THR A 109 -4.04 -13.78 -1.74
CA THR A 109 -4.86 -12.91 -2.61
C THR A 109 -4.16 -12.58 -3.93
N ILE A 110 -4.98 -12.37 -4.96
CA ILE A 110 -4.61 -11.68 -6.20
C ILE A 110 -5.59 -10.51 -6.30
N ASP A 111 -5.07 -9.29 -6.17
CA ASP A 111 -5.91 -8.10 -6.14
C ASP A 111 -6.02 -7.50 -7.54
N VAL A 112 -7.25 -7.27 -8.00
CA VAL A 112 -7.53 -6.61 -9.28
C VAL A 112 -7.96 -5.17 -9.00
N ILE A 113 -7.09 -4.22 -9.35
CA ILE A 113 -7.33 -2.79 -9.14
C ILE A 113 -7.67 -2.14 -10.48
N THR A 114 -8.88 -1.61 -10.58
CA THR A 114 -9.34 -0.89 -11.77
C THR A 114 -9.29 0.61 -11.52
N LEU A 115 -8.49 1.31 -12.33
CA LEU A 115 -8.46 2.77 -12.35
C LEU A 115 -9.52 3.29 -13.31
N ARG A 116 -10.22 4.34 -12.88
CA ARG A 116 -11.24 5.02 -13.68
C ARG A 116 -10.94 6.51 -13.65
N THR A 117 -11.17 7.17 -14.78
CA THR A 117 -11.17 8.62 -14.83
C THR A 117 -12.27 9.16 -13.92
N GLY A 118 -11.91 10.07 -13.02
CA GLY A 118 -12.88 10.82 -12.25
C GLY A 118 -13.58 11.88 -13.11
N PRO A 119 -14.60 12.57 -12.56
CA PRO A 119 -15.15 13.77 -13.18
C PRO A 119 -14.04 14.81 -13.42
N PRO A 120 -14.19 15.70 -14.41
CA PRO A 120 -13.23 16.78 -14.65
C PRO A 120 -12.97 17.60 -13.38
N PRO A 121 -11.78 18.18 -13.21
CA PRO A 121 -11.48 19.08 -12.09
C PRO A 121 -12.52 20.22 -12.02
N GLY A 122 -13.30 20.27 -10.93
CA GLY A 122 -14.43 21.21 -10.75
C GLY A 122 -15.76 20.56 -10.32
N GLN A 123 -15.88 19.23 -10.47
CA GLN A 123 -17.06 18.46 -10.04
C GLN A 123 -16.72 17.42 -8.95
N ARG A 124 -15.90 17.79 -7.96
CA ARG A 124 -15.70 16.94 -6.78
C ARG A 124 -16.96 17.05 -5.91
N VAL A 125 -17.92 16.16 -6.15
CA VAL A 125 -19.08 16.00 -5.26
C VAL A 125 -18.54 15.70 -3.87
N SER A 126 -18.90 16.56 -2.92
CA SER A 126 -18.72 16.33 -1.49
C SER A 126 -19.15 14.90 -1.16
N ARG A 127 -18.20 14.04 -0.79
CA ARG A 127 -18.54 12.75 -0.18
C ARG A 127 -19.02 13.08 1.23
N SER A 128 -20.34 13.19 1.39
CA SER A 128 -20.96 13.14 2.71
C SER A 128 -20.51 11.86 3.42
N ILE A 129 -19.94 12.04 4.60
CA ILE A 129 -19.68 10.97 5.55
C ILE A 129 -21.04 10.37 5.93
N ILE A 130 -21.30 9.16 5.44
CA ILE A 130 -22.27 8.22 5.98
C ILE A 130 -21.38 6.98 6.18
N GLY A 131 -20.88 6.65 7.38
CA GLY A 131 -21.60 6.58 8.63
C GLY A 131 -22.40 5.27 8.63
N GLN A 132 -22.08 4.39 9.58
CA GLN A 132 -22.76 3.11 9.91
C GLN A 132 -22.16 1.89 9.18
N SER A 133 -21.85 0.77 9.83
CA SER A 133 -21.98 0.33 11.23
C SER A 133 -21.21 -0.98 11.37
#